data_AF-A0A6A1W9L9-F1
#
_entry.id   AF-A0A6A1W9L9-F1
#
_cell.length_a   1.000
_cell.length_b   1.000
_cell.length_c   1.000
_cell.angle_alpha   90.00
_cell.angle_beta   90.00
_cell.angle_gamma   90.00
#
_symmetry.space_group_name_H-M   'P 1'
#
loop_
_entity.id
_entity.type
_entity.pdbx_description
1 polymer ?
#
loop_
_entity_poly.entity_id
_entity_poly.type
_entity_poly.pdbx_seq_one_letter_code
_entity_poly.pdbx_strand_id
1 'polypeptide(L)'
;MTLPMSLLNRLKHSPGAHTYLTPINTMLVASYFRKHKPMEALKVFNWMVRPDSPCVLDEKVCGILVCGFCRNGMVLEALKVLRSMVAVNLVPGRVLRKWVYRGLLREARIKEAVELNEALVWVEDGSGDETVKKVVELFEQMIAVWTD
;
A
#
# COMPACT_ATOMS: atom_id res chain seq x y z
N MET A 1 -13.42 -10.03 -16.57
CA MET A 1 -12.19 -9.39 -16.04
C MET A 1 -11.95 -8.09 -16.82
N THR A 2 -11.55 -6.99 -16.18
CA THR A 2 -11.24 -5.75 -16.90
C THR A 2 -9.97 -5.93 -17.75
N LEU A 3 -9.94 -5.35 -18.95
CA LEU A 3 -8.83 -5.49 -19.93
C LEU A 3 -7.41 -5.30 -19.31
N PRO A 4 -7.20 -4.36 -18.37
CA PRO A 4 -5.89 -4.21 -17.72
C PRO A 4 -5.46 -5.41 -16.88
N MET A 5 -6.38 -6.04 -16.12
CA MET A 5 -6.03 -7.19 -15.29
C MET A 5 -5.68 -8.43 -16.13
N SER A 6 -6.37 -8.65 -17.26
CA SER A 6 -6.01 -9.72 -18.19
C SER A 6 -4.64 -9.50 -18.83
N LEU A 7 -4.29 -8.25 -19.13
CA LEU A 7 -2.97 -7.93 -19.66
C LEU A 7 -1.86 -8.19 -18.63
N LEU A 8 -2.03 -7.73 -17.39
CA LEU A 8 -1.06 -7.97 -16.31
C LEU A 8 -0.80 -9.46 -16.09
N ASN A 9 -1.86 -10.28 -16.05
CA ASN A 9 -1.72 -11.73 -15.93
C ASN A 9 -0.93 -12.35 -17.08
N ARG A 10 -1.10 -11.87 -18.31
CA ARG A 10 -0.31 -12.35 -19.46
C ARG A 10 1.16 -11.93 -19.36
N LEU A 11 1.41 -10.67 -19.02
CA LEU A 11 2.77 -10.11 -18.92
C LEU A 11 3.59 -10.77 -17.81
N LYS A 12 2.96 -11.21 -16.73
CA LYS A 12 3.62 -11.96 -15.65
C LYS A 12 4.34 -13.22 -16.14
N HIS A 13 3.85 -13.89 -17.18
CA HIS A 13 4.49 -15.10 -17.73
C HIS A 13 5.58 -14.78 -18.77
N SER A 14 5.96 -13.52 -18.97
CA SER A 14 7.01 -13.10 -19.89
C SER A 14 8.13 -12.39 -19.12
N PRO A 15 9.27 -13.06 -18.82
CA PRO A 15 10.36 -12.47 -18.05
C PRO A 15 10.89 -11.15 -18.61
N GLY A 16 10.98 -11.02 -19.95
CA GLY A 16 11.38 -9.78 -20.61
C GLY A 16 10.43 -8.60 -20.37
N ALA A 17 9.19 -8.86 -19.95
CA ALA A 17 8.21 -7.81 -19.64
C ALA A 17 8.28 -7.36 -18.16
N HIS A 18 8.97 -8.08 -17.28
CA HIS A 18 8.93 -7.83 -15.83
C HIS A 18 9.43 -6.45 -15.44
N THR A 19 10.45 -5.94 -16.12
CA THR A 19 11.00 -4.59 -15.91
C THR A 19 9.98 -3.48 -16.15
N TYR A 20 8.95 -3.73 -16.95
CA TYR A 20 7.91 -2.76 -17.28
C TYR A 20 6.67 -2.85 -16.40
N LEU A 21 6.53 -3.91 -15.59
CA LEU A 21 5.32 -4.13 -14.81
C LEU A 21 5.12 -3.06 -13.73
N THR A 22 6.16 -2.65 -13.00
CA THR A 22 6.04 -1.58 -11.98
C THR A 22 5.65 -0.24 -12.62
N PRO A 23 6.28 0.23 -13.73
CA PRO A 23 5.81 1.40 -14.46
C PRO A 23 4.36 1.29 -14.96
N ILE A 24 3.97 0.16 -15.56
CA ILE A 24 2.60 -0.08 -16.05
C ILE A 24 1.61 0.02 -14.90
N ASN A 25 1.88 -0.65 -13.78
CA ASN A 25 1.02 -0.62 -12.61
C ASN A 25 0.90 0.79 -12.03
N THR A 26 2.01 1.53 -11.93
CA THR A 26 2.04 2.93 -11.50
C THR A 26 1.11 3.80 -12.37
N MET A 27 1.18 3.64 -13.69
CA MET A 27 0.30 4.34 -14.62
C MET A 27 -1.17 3.95 -14.46
N LEU A 28 -1.45 2.65 -14.29
CA LEU A 28 -2.81 2.14 -14.10
C LEU A 28 -3.44 2.68 -12.82
N VAL A 29 -2.76 2.58 -11.68
CA VAL A 29 -3.29 3.07 -10.39
C VAL A 29 -3.52 4.58 -10.42
N ALA A 30 -2.58 5.36 -10.98
CA ALA A 30 -2.75 6.80 -11.14
C ALA A 30 -3.93 7.16 -12.07
N SER A 31 -4.11 6.40 -13.15
CA SER A 31 -5.24 6.55 -14.08
C SER A 31 -6.58 6.23 -13.39
N TYR A 32 -6.64 5.16 -12.62
CA TYR A 32 -7.85 4.76 -11.91
C TYR A 32 -8.28 5.78 -10.86
N PHE A 33 -7.36 6.31 -10.05
CA PHE A 33 -7.72 7.38 -9.11
C PHE A 33 -8.17 8.66 -9.82
N ARG A 34 -7.52 9.06 -10.93
CA ARG A 34 -7.97 10.20 -11.74
C ARG A 34 -9.38 10.03 -12.33
N LYS A 35 -9.79 8.78 -12.55
CA LYS A 35 -11.13 8.42 -13.07
C LYS A 35 -12.13 8.08 -11.96
N HIS A 36 -11.81 8.36 -10.70
CA HIS A 36 -12.65 8.02 -9.53
C HIS A 36 -13.01 6.53 -9.46
N LYS A 37 -12.04 5.66 -9.78
CA LYS A 37 -12.17 4.20 -9.82
C LYS A 37 -11.26 3.52 -8.78
N PRO A 38 -11.44 3.79 -7.48
CA PRO A 38 -10.51 3.30 -6.47
C PRO A 38 -10.56 1.77 -6.30
N MET A 39 -11.70 1.13 -6.58
CA MET A 39 -11.83 -0.34 -6.54
C MET A 39 -10.99 -1.03 -7.62
N GLU A 40 -10.83 -0.41 -8.79
CA GLU A 40 -9.94 -0.91 -9.83
C GLU A 40 -8.46 -0.70 -9.48
N ALA A 41 -8.11 0.40 -8.80
CA ALA A 41 -6.77 0.59 -8.25
C ALA A 41 -6.45 -0.49 -7.20
N LEU A 42 -7.41 -0.83 -6.34
CA LEU A 42 -7.29 -1.92 -5.37
C LEU A 42 -7.03 -3.27 -6.03
N LYS A 43 -7.70 -3.58 -7.15
CA LYS A 43 -7.44 -4.82 -7.91
C LYS A 43 -6.01 -4.90 -8.43
N VAL A 44 -5.43 -3.77 -8.88
CA VAL A 44 -4.04 -3.70 -9.31
C VAL A 44 -3.10 -3.89 -8.13
N PHE A 45 -3.33 -3.20 -7.02
CA PHE A 45 -2.52 -3.36 -5.80
C PHE A 45 -2.52 -4.82 -5.30
N ASN A 46 -3.71 -5.44 -5.17
CA ASN A 46 -3.85 -6.84 -4.76
C ASN A 46 -3.23 -7.83 -5.75
N TRP A 47 -2.97 -7.42 -6.98
CA TRP A 47 -2.23 -8.22 -7.95
C TRP A 47 -0.72 -8.06 -7.79
N MET A 48 -0.26 -6.83 -7.53
CA MET A 48 1.16 -6.51 -7.32
C MET A 48 1.75 -7.24 -6.11
N VAL A 49 0.99 -7.39 -5.03
CA VAL A 49 1.46 -7.98 -3.76
C VAL A 49 1.24 -9.49 -3.65
N ARG A 50 0.82 -10.16 -4.73
CA ARG A 50 0.68 -11.62 -4.71
C ARG A 50 2.04 -12.28 -4.57
N PRO A 51 2.15 -13.44 -3.90
CA PRO A 51 3.42 -14.18 -3.80
C PRO A 51 4.05 -14.54 -5.15
N ASP A 52 3.21 -14.71 -6.18
CA ASP A 52 3.62 -15.08 -7.53
C ASP A 52 3.70 -13.87 -8.49
N SER A 53 3.59 -12.65 -7.97
CA SER A 53 3.77 -11.42 -8.73
C SER A 53 5.25 -11.12 -8.91
N PRO A 54 5.73 -10.88 -10.14
CA PRO A 54 7.11 -10.46 -10.38
C PRO A 54 7.34 -8.96 -10.09
N CYS A 55 6.33 -8.25 -9.56
CA CYS A 55 6.46 -6.83 -9.26
C CYS A 55 7.23 -6.58 -7.96
N VAL A 56 8.07 -5.56 -8.01
CA VAL A 56 8.66 -4.96 -6.83
C VAL A 56 7.89 -3.67 -6.52
N LEU A 57 7.43 -3.53 -5.28
CA LEU A 57 6.88 -2.27 -4.80
C LEU A 57 7.98 -1.22 -4.74
N ASP A 58 7.64 0.02 -5.07
CA ASP A 58 8.52 1.17 -4.87
C ASP A 58 7.77 2.29 -4.13
N GLU A 59 8.51 3.30 -3.69
CA GLU A 59 7.93 4.43 -2.95
C GLU A 59 6.87 5.18 -3.78
N LYS A 60 7.06 5.28 -5.09
CA LYS A 60 6.21 6.08 -5.99
C LYS A 60 4.82 5.47 -6.12
N VAL A 61 4.73 4.18 -6.45
CA VAL A 61 3.43 3.50 -6.62
C VAL A 61 2.68 3.43 -5.30
N CYS A 62 3.38 3.16 -4.20
CA CYS A 62 2.78 3.12 -2.87
C CYS A 62 2.29 4.50 -2.44
N GLY A 63 3.03 5.57 -2.75
CA GLY A 63 2.60 6.93 -2.47
C GLY A 63 1.30 7.31 -3.21
N ILE A 64 1.17 6.90 -4.47
CA ILE A 64 -0.07 7.10 -5.25
C ILE A 64 -1.23 6.31 -4.63
N LEU A 65 -1.00 5.05 -4.25
CA LEU A 65 -2.00 4.19 -3.64
C LEU A 65 -2.49 4.73 -2.29
N VAL A 66 -1.58 5.05 -1.36
CA VAL A 66 -1.92 5.60 -0.04
C VAL A 66 -2.72 6.90 -0.18
N CYS A 67 -2.20 7.87 -0.95
CA CYS A 67 -2.88 9.14 -1.14
C CYS A 67 -4.25 8.96 -1.82
N GLY A 68 -4.31 8.11 -2.85
CA GLY A 68 -5.52 7.81 -3.59
C GLY A 68 -6.60 7.18 -2.73
N PHE A 69 -6.26 6.15 -1.96
CA PHE A 69 -7.21 5.48 -1.07
C PHE A 69 -7.71 6.41 0.05
N CYS A 70 -6.83 7.13 0.74
CA CYS A 70 -7.24 8.08 1.78
C CYS A 70 -8.17 9.18 1.25
N ARG A 71 -7.94 9.67 0.02
CA ARG A 71 -8.83 10.67 -0.62
C ARG A 71 -10.21 10.13 -0.97
N ASN A 72 -10.34 8.82 -1.13
CA ASN A 72 -11.60 8.14 -1.42
C ASN A 72 -12.24 7.50 -0.16
N GLY A 73 -11.77 7.84 1.04
CA GLY A 73 -12.29 7.27 2.30
C GLY A 73 -11.90 5.81 2.54
N MET A 74 -11.05 5.22 1.71
CA MET A 74 -10.65 3.81 1.82
C MET A 74 -9.41 3.65 2.73
N VAL A 75 -9.51 4.12 3.98
CA VAL A 75 -8.38 4.22 4.90
C VAL A 75 -7.75 2.86 5.21
N LEU A 76 -8.57 1.80 5.35
CA LEU A 76 -8.09 0.43 5.53
C LEU A 76 -7.15 -0.02 4.41
N GLU A 77 -7.52 0.27 3.16
CA GLU A 77 -6.70 -0.12 2.00
C GLU A 77 -5.40 0.69 1.94
N ALA A 78 -5.44 1.96 2.37
CA ALA A 78 -4.22 2.76 2.54
C ALA A 78 -3.29 2.17 3.63
N LEU A 79 -3.85 1.67 4.74
CA LEU A 79 -3.10 1.02 5.81
C LEU A 79 -2.46 -0.29 5.34
N LYS A 80 -3.16 -1.11 4.55
CA LYS A 80 -2.61 -2.33 3.93
C LYS A 80 -1.45 -2.02 2.97
N VAL A 81 -1.49 -0.88 2.27
CA VAL A 81 -0.36 -0.43 1.44
C VAL A 81 0.84 -0.08 2.31
N LEU A 82 0.67 0.67 3.40
CA LEU A 82 1.77 0.98 4.34
C LEU A 82 2.40 -0.30 4.93
N ARG A 83 1.57 -1.26 5.34
CA ARG A 83 2.03 -2.57 5.80
C ARG A 83 2.88 -3.27 4.73
N SER A 84 2.40 -3.32 3.50
CA SER A 84 3.09 -3.98 2.39
C SER A 84 4.43 -3.31 2.08
N MET A 85 4.53 -1.98 2.22
CA MET A 85 5.81 -1.26 2.11
C MET A 85 6.80 -1.73 3.18
N VAL A 86 6.40 -1.73 4.45
CA VAL A 86 7.30 -2.12 5.56
C VAL A 86 7.72 -3.58 5.45
N ALA A 87 6.81 -4.47 5.04
CA ALA A 87 7.12 -5.90 4.83
C ALA A 87 8.19 -6.16 3.77
N VAL A 88 8.42 -5.23 2.83
CA VAL A 88 9.50 -5.30 1.84
C VAL A 88 10.66 -4.34 2.15
N ASN A 89 10.78 -3.91 3.40
CA ASN A 89 11.79 -2.97 3.89
C ASN A 89 11.75 -1.58 3.23
N LEU A 90 10.60 -1.15 2.71
CA LEU A 90 10.38 0.22 2.27
C LEU A 90 9.84 1.06 3.41
N VAL A 91 10.59 2.09 3.79
CA VAL A 91 10.21 3.02 4.85
C VAL A 91 9.16 3.99 4.34
N PRO A 92 7.94 4.04 4.93
CA PRO A 92 6.95 5.01 4.51
C PRO A 92 7.36 6.42 4.94
N GLY A 93 7.54 7.30 3.96
CA GLY A 93 7.85 8.70 4.22
C GLY A 93 6.79 9.41 5.07
N ARG A 94 7.21 10.42 5.84
CA ARG A 94 6.37 11.19 6.78
C ARG A 94 5.04 11.67 6.18
N VAL A 95 5.04 12.05 4.90
CA VAL A 95 3.83 12.51 4.20
C VAL A 95 2.79 11.39 4.09
N LEU A 96 3.19 10.17 3.71
CA LEU A 96 2.29 9.03 3.57
C LEU A 96 1.68 8.64 4.91
N ARG A 97 2.50 8.62 5.97
CA ARG A 97 2.05 8.37 7.35
C ARG A 97 0.97 9.36 7.77
N LYS A 98 1.19 10.65 7.50
CA LYS A 98 0.24 11.72 7.82
C LYS A 98 -1.10 11.58 7.09
N TRP A 99 -1.11 11.05 5.87
CA TRP A 99 -2.36 10.79 5.14
C TRP A 99 -3.20 9.72 5.85
N VAL A 100 -2.59 8.59 6.21
CA VAL A 100 -3.29 7.50 6.89
C VAL A 100 -3.71 7.92 8.30
N TYR A 101 -2.84 8.59 9.06
CA TYR A 101 -3.17 9.17 10.36
C TYR A 101 -4.43 10.05 10.31
N ARG A 102 -4.48 10.99 9.36
CA ARG A 102 -5.65 11.86 9.18
C ARG A 102 -6.89 11.09 8.73
N GLY A 103 -6.71 10.03 7.94
CA GLY A 103 -7.78 9.11 7.56
C GLY A 103 -8.38 8.43 8.78
N LEU A 104 -7.55 7.84 9.64
CA LEU A 104 -7.97 7.18 10.87
C LEU A 104 -8.75 8.12 11.79
N LEU A 105 -8.28 9.36 11.98
CA LEU A 105 -9.00 10.35 12.78
C LEU A 105 -10.40 10.69 12.21
N ARG A 106 -10.55 10.74 10.89
CA ARG A 106 -11.85 11.00 10.25
C ARG A 106 -12.85 9.87 10.45
N GLU A 107 -12.35 8.64 10.56
CA GLU A 107 -13.14 7.44 10.86
C GLU A 107 -13.32 7.23 12.38
N ALA A 108 -12.96 8.23 13.21
CA ALA A 108 -12.97 8.16 14.68
C ALA A 108 -12.11 7.04 15.29
N ARG A 109 -11.13 6.52 14.53
CA ARG A 109 -10.18 5.47 14.91
C ARG A 109 -8.98 6.07 15.66
N ILE A 110 -9.25 6.77 16.78
CA ILE A 110 -8.25 7.60 17.48
C ILE A 110 -7.08 6.76 18.02
N LYS A 111 -7.39 5.61 18.63
CA LYS A 111 -6.38 4.71 19.22
C LYS A 111 -5.36 4.28 18.16
N GLU A 112 -5.83 3.79 17.02
CA GLU A 112 -4.97 3.36 15.91
C GLU A 112 -4.20 4.52 15.29
N ALA A 113 -4.78 5.72 15.24
CA ALA A 113 -4.06 6.90 14.76
C ALA A 113 -2.85 7.21 15.67
N VAL A 114 -3.02 7.10 16.99
CA VAL A 114 -1.92 7.30 17.95
C VAL A 114 -0.87 6.20 17.80
N GLU A 115 -1.28 4.93 17.79
CA GLU A 115 -0.38 3.78 17.61
C GLU A 115 0.44 3.88 16.31
N LEU A 116 -0.19 4.27 15.20
CA LEU A 116 0.48 4.51 13.92
C LEU A 116 1.56 5.60 14.03
N ASN A 117 1.25 6.69 14.74
CA ASN A 117 2.17 7.80 14.90
C ASN A 117 3.36 7.43 15.80
N GLU A 118 3.16 6.62 16.83
CA GLU A 118 4.21 6.13 17.72
C GLU A 118 5.11 5.10 17.05
N ALA A 119 4.52 4.13 16.33
CA ALA A 119 5.26 3.02 15.74
C ALA A 119 6.21 3.43 14.62
N LEU A 120 5.90 4.52 13.92
CA LEU A 120 6.67 4.95 12.76
C LEU A 120 7.69 6.07 13.06
N VAL A 121 7.76 6.53 14.31
CA VAL A 121 8.89 7.36 14.80
C VAL A 121 10.17 6.53 14.90
N TRP A 122 10.08 5.20 14.90
CA TRP A 122 11.23 4.28 15.05
C TRP A 122 11.97 3.93 13.75
N VAL A 123 11.44 4.26 12.57
CA VAL A 123 12.01 3.80 11.28
C VAL A 123 13.00 4.81 10.67
N GLU A 124 13.35 5.88 11.39
CA GLU A 124 14.26 6.90 10.87
C GLU A 124 15.75 6.56 11.08
N ASP A 125 16.07 5.57 11.92
CA ASP A 125 17.46 5.12 12.18
C ASP A 125 17.61 3.61 11.99
N GLY A 126 18.11 3.19 10.82
CA GLY A 126 18.84 1.92 10.60
C GLY A 126 18.34 0.66 11.33
N SER A 127 17.03 0.41 11.38
CA SER A 127 16.47 -0.62 12.26
C SER A 127 16.66 -2.03 11.69
N GLY A 128 17.18 -2.95 12.49
CA GLY A 128 17.26 -4.37 12.14
C GLY A 128 15.90 -5.05 11.92
N ASP A 129 15.92 -6.24 11.32
CA ASP A 129 14.77 -7.09 10.95
C ASP A 129 13.68 -7.21 12.04
N GLU A 130 14.07 -7.16 13.32
CA GLU A 130 13.17 -7.23 14.47
C GLU A 130 12.22 -6.02 14.59
N THR A 131 12.67 -4.82 14.21
CA THR A 131 11.82 -3.61 14.27
C THR A 131 10.79 -3.63 13.15
N VAL A 132 11.19 -4.09 11.96
CA VAL A 132 10.30 -4.27 10.82
C VAL A 132 9.17 -5.23 11.17
N LYS A 133 9.48 -6.39 11.77
CA LYS A 133 8.48 -7.36 12.22
C LYS A 133 7.46 -6.76 13.18
N LYS A 134 7.89 -6.05 14.21
CA LYS A 134 6.99 -5.41 15.19
C LYS A 134 6.04 -4.40 14.54
N VAL A 135 6.54 -3.59 13.60
CA VAL A 135 5.71 -2.62 12.87
C VAL A 135 4.70 -3.33 11.96
N VAL A 136 5.12 -4.41 11.28
CA VAL A 136 4.24 -5.24 10.44
C VAL A 136 3.15 -5.91 11.28
N GLU A 137 3.48 -6.44 12.45
CA GLU A 137 2.53 -7.04 13.41
C GLU A 137 1.52 -6.01 13.92
N LEU A 138 1.97 -4.81 14.29
CA LEU A 138 1.06 -3.73 14.68
C LEU A 138 0.06 -3.43 13.57
N PHE A 139 0.53 -3.35 12.32
CA PHE A 139 -0.39 -3.13 11.21
C PHE A 139 -1.39 -4.28 11.02
N GLU A 140 -1.00 -5.53 11.22
CA GLU A 140 -1.96 -6.65 11.19
C GLU A 140 -3.00 -6.54 12.29
N GLN A 141 -2.58 -6.19 13.51
CA GLN A 141 -3.50 -5.99 14.62
C GLN A 141 -4.50 -4.87 14.30
N MET A 142 -4.02 -3.73 13.81
CA MET A 142 -4.89 -2.64 13.36
C MET A 142 -5.85 -3.12 12.27
N ILE A 143 -5.35 -3.80 11.23
CA ILE A 143 -6.16 -4.28 10.10
C ILE A 143 -7.23 -5.28 10.56
N ALA A 144 -6.91 -6.18 11.48
CA ALA A 144 -7.85 -7.18 12.00
C ALA A 144 -9.08 -6.51 12.66
N VAL A 145 -8.88 -5.44 13.42
CA VAL A 145 -9.97 -4.67 14.07
C VAL A 145 -10.89 -3.98 13.04
N TRP A 146 -10.52 -3.90 11.76
CA TRP A 146 -11.41 -3.38 10.71
C TRP A 146 -12.27 -4.46 10.04
N THR A 147 -11.90 -5.72 10.19
CA THR A 147 -12.53 -6.84 9.49
C THR A 147 -13.46 -7.66 10.37
N ASP A 148 -13.47 -7.41 11.69
CA ASP A 148 -14.43 -7.90 12.67
C ASP A 148 -15.71 -7.05 12.70
#